data_AF-A0A2D7ZK75-F1
#
_entry.id   AF-A0A2D7ZK75-F1
#
_cell.length_a   1.000
_cell.length_b   1.000
_cell.length_c   1.000
_cell.angle_alpha   90.00
_cell.angle_beta   90.00
_cell.angle_gamma   90.00
#
_symmetry.space_group_name_H-M   'P 1'
#
loop_
_entity.id
_entity.type
_entity.pdbx_description
1 polymer ?
#
loop_
_entity_poly.entity_id
_entity_poly.type
_entity_poly.pdbx_seq_one_letter_code
_entity_poly.pdbx_strand_id
1 'polypeptide(L)'
;MSAALFHSLGASLLALLLLTWGGNLACQLLLRWSGLSAARIAAGADPQPAETTPPAKEPRVGRVIGDLERLTIAAGLLLGAWEVLVAVVALKSVARFKDLEEKLNAEYFLVGSLLSVLWAVIVTFAWRAYEARWGLDLAGRLPGL
;
A
#
# COMPACT_ATOMS: atom_id res chain seq x y z
N MET A 1 -14.40 28.64 11.03
CA MET A 1 -14.38 27.21 11.44
C MET A 1 -14.43 26.27 10.23
N SER A 2 -15.23 26.55 9.21
CA SER A 2 -15.39 25.66 8.05
C SER A 2 -14.15 25.54 7.16
N ALA A 3 -13.39 26.61 6.93
CA ALA A 3 -12.21 26.58 6.06
C ALA A 3 -11.13 25.57 6.52
N ALA A 4 -10.74 25.57 7.81
CA ALA A 4 -9.74 24.63 8.33
C ALA A 4 -10.20 23.16 8.24
N LEU A 5 -11.49 22.91 8.50
CA LEU A 5 -12.08 21.58 8.35
C LEU A 5 -12.03 21.11 6.89
N PHE A 6 -12.37 21.97 5.92
CA PHE A 6 -12.27 21.64 4.50
C PHE A 6 -10.84 21.31 4.05
N HIS A 7 -9.83 21.99 4.59
CA HIS A 7 -8.42 21.68 4.27
C HIS A 7 -7.98 20.33 4.85
N SER A 8 -8.33 20.03 6.10
CA SER A 8 -7.99 18.73 6.72
C SER A 8 -8.70 17.55 6.05
N LEU A 9 -9.98 17.71 5.69
CA LEU A 9 -10.74 16.70 4.96
C LEU A 9 -10.17 16.51 3.55
N GLY A 10 -9.79 17.61 2.89
CA GLY A 10 -9.12 17.59 1.60
C GLY A 10 -7.77 16.86 1.65
N ALA A 11 -6.96 17.14 2.66
CA ALA A 11 -5.66 16.50 2.87
C ALA A 11 -5.80 15.00 3.18
N SER A 12 -6.76 14.64 4.04
CA SER A 12 -7.07 13.25 4.36
C SER A 12 -7.56 12.48 3.14
N LEU A 13 -8.47 13.07 2.35
CA LEU A 13 -8.95 12.47 1.11
C LEU A 13 -7.82 12.29 0.09
N LEU A 14 -6.96 13.31 -0.07
CA LEU A 14 -5.79 13.24 -0.93
C LEU A 14 -4.81 12.15 -0.47
N ALA A 15 -4.55 12.03 0.83
CA ALA A 15 -3.70 10.99 1.37
C ALA A 15 -4.26 9.59 1.08
N LEU A 16 -5.56 9.38 1.25
CA LEU A 16 -6.23 8.10 0.93
C LEU A 16 -6.16 7.78 -0.58
N LEU A 17 -6.34 8.78 -1.45
CA LEU A 17 -6.19 8.61 -2.90
C LEU A 17 -4.74 8.27 -3.29
N LEU A 18 -3.76 8.91 -2.68
CA LEU A 18 -2.34 8.61 -2.89
C LEU A 18 -1.98 7.22 -2.37
N LEU A 19 -2.52 6.80 -1.22
CA LEU A 19 -2.27 5.48 -0.64
C LEU A 19 -2.89 4.36 -1.48
N THR A 20 -4.08 4.56 -2.05
CA THR A 20 -4.77 3.51 -2.82
C THR A 20 -4.38 3.57 -4.30
N TRP A 21 -4.85 4.59 -5.00
CA TRP A 21 -4.71 4.73 -6.44
C TRP A 21 -3.29 5.12 -6.85
N GLY A 22 -2.70 6.11 -6.16
CA GLY A 22 -1.34 6.56 -6.39
C GLY A 22 -0.30 5.45 -6.14
N GLY A 23 -0.46 4.71 -5.05
CA GLY A 23 0.42 3.60 -4.68
C GLY A 23 0.38 2.47 -5.70
N ASN A 24 -0.82 2.09 -6.18
CA ASN A 24 -0.95 1.12 -7.25
C ASN A 24 -0.28 1.60 -8.55
N LEU A 25 -0.48 2.87 -8.93
CA LEU A 25 0.15 3.45 -10.12
C LEU A 25 1.68 3.45 -10.01
N ALA A 26 2.23 3.88 -8.88
CA ALA A 26 3.66 3.92 -8.64
C ALA A 26 4.29 2.52 -8.77
N CYS A 27 3.68 1.51 -8.15
CA CYS A 27 4.15 0.12 -8.25
C CYS A 27 4.11 -0.39 -9.69
N GLN A 28 3.02 -0.13 -10.42
CA GLN A 28 2.90 -0.54 -11.82
C GLN A 28 3.92 0.16 -12.72
N LEU A 29 4.18 1.45 -12.50
CA LEU A 29 5.19 2.19 -13.27
C LEU A 29 6.60 1.63 -13.03
N LEU A 30 6.97 1.36 -11.78
CA LEU A 30 8.29 0.80 -11.46
C LEU A 30 8.47 -0.60 -12.05
N LEU A 31 7.48 -1.48 -11.92
CA LEU A 31 7.54 -2.85 -12.43
C LEU A 31 7.56 -2.90 -13.97
N ARG A 32 6.94 -1.92 -14.62
CA ARG A 32 7.04 -1.74 -16.07
C ARG A 32 8.40 -1.20 -16.49
N TRP A 33 8.92 -0.21 -15.79
CA TRP A 33 10.21 0.41 -16.08
C TRP A 33 11.39 -0.56 -15.89
N SER A 34 11.31 -1.39 -14.84
CA SER A 34 12.31 -2.43 -14.58
C SER A 34 12.25 -3.62 -15.56
N GLY A 35 11.25 -3.68 -16.44
CA GLY A 35 11.06 -4.82 -17.35
C GLY A 35 10.63 -6.13 -16.68
N LEU A 36 10.55 -6.18 -15.34
CA LEU A 36 10.18 -7.35 -14.55
C LEU A 36 8.80 -7.89 -14.90
N SER A 37 7.82 -6.99 -15.11
CA SER A 37 6.47 -7.40 -15.56
C SER A 37 6.52 -8.08 -16.93
N ALA A 38 7.31 -7.56 -17.87
CA ALA A 38 7.42 -8.13 -19.21
C ALA A 38 8.17 -9.46 -19.20
N ALA A 39 9.28 -9.54 -18.45
CA ALA A 39 10.06 -10.76 -18.28
C ALA A 39 9.21 -11.90 -17.68
N ARG A 40 8.38 -11.59 -16.67
CA ARG A 40 7.51 -12.56 -16.01
C ARG A 40 6.42 -13.11 -16.93
N ILE A 41 5.81 -12.25 -17.75
CA ILE A 41 4.84 -12.65 -18.78
C ILE A 41 5.51 -13.53 -19.85
N ALA A 42 6.70 -13.14 -20.32
CA ALA A 42 7.44 -13.90 -21.33
C ALA A 42 7.89 -15.28 -20.82
N ALA A 43 8.18 -15.40 -19.52
CA ALA A 43 8.54 -16.66 -18.87
C ALA A 43 7.35 -17.60 -18.63
N GLY A 44 6.12 -17.22 -19.03
CA GLY A 44 4.92 -18.03 -18.78
C GLY A 44 4.58 -18.16 -17.30
N ALA A 45 5.11 -17.29 -16.44
CA ALA A 45 4.97 -17.35 -14.99
C ALA A 45 3.61 -16.82 -14.48
N ASP A 46 2.54 -17.04 -15.25
CA ASP A 46 1.17 -16.96 -14.81
C ASP A 46 0.51 -18.32 -15.07
N PRO A 47 0.37 -19.14 -14.02
CA PRO A 47 -0.96 -19.29 -13.43
C PRO A 47 -0.94 -19.32 -11.90
N GLN A 48 -1.69 -18.42 -11.26
CA GLN A 48 -2.18 -18.61 -9.89
C GLN A 48 -2.96 -19.96 -9.84
N PRO A 49 -2.89 -20.77 -8.76
CA PRO A 49 -3.03 -22.22 -8.84
C PRO A 49 -4.38 -22.71 -9.37
N ALA A 50 -4.32 -23.87 -10.03
CA ALA A 50 -5.42 -24.65 -10.54
C ALA A 50 -6.61 -24.76 -9.55
N GLU A 51 -7.66 -23.99 -9.81
CA GLU A 51 -9.02 -24.40 -9.52
C GLU A 51 -9.71 -24.66 -10.87
N THR A 52 -10.02 -25.93 -11.13
CA THR A 52 -10.82 -26.39 -12.27
C THR A 52 -12.25 -25.88 -12.13
N THR A 53 -12.52 -24.62 -12.48
CA THR A 53 -13.86 -24.04 -12.62
C THR A 53 -13.84 -23.06 -13.81
N PRO A 54 -14.89 -22.95 -14.65
CA PRO A 54 -14.87 -22.16 -15.88
C PRO A 54 -14.51 -20.69 -15.61
N PRO A 55 -14.05 -19.90 -16.62
CA PRO A 55 -13.43 -18.60 -16.42
C PRO A 55 -14.45 -17.54 -15.96
N ALA A 56 -14.80 -17.58 -14.67
CA ALA A 56 -15.32 -16.44 -13.96
C ALA A 56 -14.15 -15.46 -13.84
N LYS A 57 -14.32 -14.26 -14.40
CA LYS A 57 -13.40 -13.11 -14.33
C LYS A 57 -12.64 -13.11 -13.01
N GLU A 58 -11.38 -13.50 -13.04
CA GLU A 58 -10.58 -13.68 -11.82
C GLU A 58 -10.69 -12.42 -10.95
N PRO A 59 -11.02 -12.57 -9.66
CA PRO A 59 -11.14 -11.42 -8.78
C PRO A 59 -9.78 -10.69 -8.73
N ARG A 60 -9.81 -9.34 -8.77
CA ARG A 60 -8.61 -8.49 -8.69
C ARG A 60 -8.03 -8.45 -7.26
N VAL A 61 -7.81 -9.62 -6.66
CA VAL A 61 -7.45 -9.79 -5.25
C VAL A 61 -6.13 -9.10 -4.92
N GLY A 62 -5.16 -9.13 -5.85
CA GLY A 62 -3.85 -8.49 -5.64
C GLY A 62 -3.90 -6.98 -5.40
N ARG A 63 -4.83 -6.26 -6.04
CA ARG A 63 -5.02 -4.81 -5.80
C ARG A 63 -5.59 -4.57 -4.40
N VAL A 64 -6.61 -5.33 -4.04
CA VAL A 64 -7.27 -5.22 -2.73
C VAL A 64 -6.28 -5.50 -1.60
N ILE A 65 -5.46 -6.55 -1.72
CA ILE A 65 -4.40 -6.85 -0.76
C ILE A 65 -3.44 -5.66 -0.62
N GLY A 66 -2.97 -5.11 -1.74
CA GLY A 66 -2.06 -3.96 -1.71
C GLY A 66 -2.67 -2.71 -1.06
N ASP A 67 -3.95 -2.45 -1.30
CA ASP A 67 -4.67 -1.33 -0.67
C ASP A 67 -4.80 -1.55 0.84
N LEU A 68 -5.20 -2.75 1.27
CA LEU A 68 -5.34 -3.10 2.69
C LEU A 68 -4.00 -2.99 3.43
N GLU A 69 -2.90 -3.45 2.84
CA GLU A 69 -1.57 -3.34 3.44
C GLU A 69 -1.16 -1.88 3.64
N ARG A 70 -1.30 -1.04 2.59
CA ARG A 70 -0.91 0.38 2.68
C ARG A 70 -1.75 1.13 3.70
N LEU A 71 -3.06 0.85 3.76
CA LEU A 71 -3.96 1.44 4.76
C LEU A 71 -3.62 0.98 6.18
N THR A 72 -3.31 -0.31 6.36
CA THR A 72 -2.94 -0.87 7.68
C THR A 72 -1.61 -0.30 8.16
N ILE A 73 -0.61 -0.22 7.28
CA ILE A 73 0.68 0.42 7.56
C ILE A 73 0.46 1.90 7.92
N ALA A 74 -0.30 2.64 7.11
CA ALA A 74 -0.59 4.05 7.38
C ALA A 74 -1.28 4.24 8.73
N ALA A 75 -2.29 3.42 9.06
CA ALA A 75 -2.96 3.46 10.34
C ALA A 75 -2.00 3.21 11.51
N GLY A 76 -1.13 2.19 11.43
CA GLY A 76 -0.11 1.91 12.43
C GLY A 76 0.85 3.08 12.63
N LEU A 77 1.37 3.66 11.55
CA LEU A 77 2.28 4.81 11.59
C LEU A 77 1.63 6.09 12.15
N LEU A 78 0.34 6.30 11.89
CA LEU A 78 -0.41 7.42 12.47
C LEU A 78 -0.61 7.23 13.97
N LEU A 79 -0.91 6.01 14.41
CA LEU A 79 -1.06 5.64 15.83
C LEU A 79 0.27 5.50 16.57
N GLY A 80 1.41 5.54 15.86
CA GLY A 80 2.74 5.33 16.43
C GLY A 80 3.10 3.87 16.69
N ALA A 81 2.27 2.92 16.26
CA ALA A 81 2.47 1.47 16.38
C ALA A 81 3.29 0.95 15.19
N TRP A 82 4.62 1.06 15.29
CA TRP A 82 5.57 0.62 14.27
C TRP A 82 5.56 -0.91 14.07
N GLU A 83 5.13 -1.65 15.07
CA GLU A 83 4.98 -3.11 15.07
C GLU A 83 3.99 -3.56 13.99
N VAL A 84 2.99 -2.74 13.67
CA VAL A 84 2.01 -3.03 12.61
C VAL A 84 2.69 -3.14 11.25
N LEU A 85 3.67 -2.28 10.96
CA LEU A 85 4.43 -2.36 9.71
C LEU A 85 5.19 -3.68 9.62
N VAL A 86 5.90 -4.04 10.68
CA VAL A 86 6.67 -5.29 10.76
C VAL A 86 5.74 -6.50 10.60
N ALA A 87 4.61 -6.50 11.30
CA ALA A 87 3.62 -7.57 11.25
C ALA A 87 3.02 -7.75 9.85
N VAL A 88 2.66 -6.65 9.16
CA VAL A 88 2.10 -6.70 7.79
C VAL A 88 3.13 -7.26 6.80
N VAL A 89 4.38 -6.81 6.87
CA VAL A 89 5.46 -7.30 5.98
C VAL A 89 5.74 -8.79 6.24
N ALA A 90 5.75 -9.21 7.50
CA ALA A 90 5.95 -10.61 7.88
C ALA A 90 4.79 -11.50 7.38
N LEU A 91 3.55 -11.11 7.67
CA LEU A 91 2.35 -11.85 7.25
C LEU A 91 2.30 -12.01 5.72
N LYS A 92 2.62 -10.94 4.98
CA LYS A 92 2.66 -10.97 3.52
C LYS A 92 3.71 -11.95 3.00
N SER A 93 4.91 -11.94 3.58
CA SER A 93 6.01 -12.80 3.17
C SER A 93 5.70 -14.28 3.44
N VAL A 94 5.08 -14.58 4.58
CA VAL A 94 4.64 -15.95 4.94
C VAL A 94 3.59 -16.46 3.97
N ALA A 95 2.60 -15.64 3.61
CA ALA A 95 1.54 -16.02 2.68
C ALA A 95 2.05 -16.31 1.26
N ARG A 96 3.20 -15.74 0.87
CA ARG A 96 3.81 -15.87 -0.46
C ARG A 96 5.05 -16.75 -0.49
N PHE A 97 5.38 -17.45 0.60
CA PHE A 97 6.65 -18.17 0.73
C PHE A 97 6.96 -19.11 -0.44
N LYS A 98 5.96 -19.87 -0.92
CA LYS A 98 6.13 -20.77 -2.09
C LYS A 98 6.45 -20.04 -3.38
N ASP A 99 5.88 -18.86 -3.59
CA ASP A 99 6.14 -18.04 -4.79
C ASP A 99 7.56 -17.46 -4.78
N LEU A 100 8.22 -17.41 -3.61
CA LEU A 100 9.59 -16.91 -3.47
C LEU A 100 10.66 -17.94 -3.86
N GLU A 101 10.28 -19.20 -4.12
CA GLU A 101 11.19 -20.23 -4.60
C GLU A 101 11.67 -19.94 -6.03
N GLU A 102 10.79 -19.36 -6.85
CA GLU A 102 11.10 -18.95 -8.22
C GLU A 102 11.74 -17.56 -8.24
N LYS A 103 12.99 -17.46 -8.70
CA LYS A 103 13.80 -16.23 -8.67
C LYS A 103 13.06 -15.02 -9.24
N LEU A 104 12.44 -15.18 -10.41
CA LEU A 104 11.74 -14.09 -11.10
C LEU A 104 10.47 -13.64 -10.33
N ASN A 105 9.78 -14.59 -9.68
CA ASN A 105 8.62 -14.29 -8.86
C ASN A 105 9.01 -13.62 -7.55
N ALA A 106 10.13 -14.04 -6.94
CA ALA A 106 10.71 -13.42 -5.77
C ALA A 106 11.15 -11.98 -6.04
N GLU A 107 11.87 -11.73 -7.14
CA GLU A 107 12.30 -10.38 -7.53
C GLU A 107 11.11 -9.45 -7.78
N TYR A 108 10.10 -9.93 -8.53
CA TYR A 108 8.86 -9.19 -8.76
C TYR A 108 8.14 -8.85 -7.44
N PHE A 109 8.01 -9.83 -6.55
CA PHE A 109 7.35 -9.65 -5.26
C PHE A 109 8.11 -8.68 -4.36
N LEU A 110 9.43 -8.82 -4.24
CA LEU A 110 10.28 -7.98 -3.40
C LEU A 110 10.27 -6.53 -3.87
N VAL A 111 10.50 -6.28 -5.17
CA VAL A 111 10.50 -4.92 -5.74
C VAL A 111 9.13 -4.26 -5.54
N GLY A 112 8.05 -4.96 -5.87
CA GLY A 112 6.69 -4.43 -5.71
C GLY A 112 6.33 -4.15 -4.24
N SER A 113 6.68 -5.06 -3.34
CA SER A 113 6.34 -4.94 -1.91
C SER A 113 7.14 -3.84 -1.22
N LEU A 114 8.46 -3.78 -1.44
CA LEU A 114 9.32 -2.75 -0.85
C LEU A 114 8.92 -1.35 -1.33
N LEU A 115 8.62 -1.19 -2.62
CA LEU A 115 8.14 0.09 -3.13
C LEU A 115 6.79 0.47 -2.49
N SER A 116 5.86 -0.48 -2.38
CA SER A 116 4.55 -0.21 -1.77
C SER A 116 4.66 0.22 -0.31
N VAL A 117 5.53 -0.42 0.48
CA VAL A 117 5.81 -0.04 1.87
C VAL A 117 6.45 1.34 1.93
N LEU A 118 7.49 1.59 1.12
CA LEU A 118 8.16 2.89 1.05
C LEU A 118 7.17 4.01 0.69
N TRP A 119 6.30 3.77 -0.28
CA TRP A 119 5.26 4.70 -0.68
C TRP A 119 4.28 5.00 0.47
N ALA A 120 3.80 3.97 1.17
CA ALA A 120 2.91 4.14 2.31
C ALA A 120 3.56 4.96 3.43
N VAL A 121 4.83 4.69 3.73
CA VAL A 121 5.62 5.45 4.70
C VAL A 121 5.71 6.93 4.27
N ILE A 122 6.17 7.20 3.04
CA ILE A 122 6.34 8.58 2.54
C ILE A 122 5.02 9.35 2.59
N VAL A 123 3.93 8.79 2.07
CA VAL A 123 2.63 9.46 2.05
C VAL A 123 2.09 9.71 3.46
N THR A 124 2.25 8.74 4.36
CA THR A 124 1.79 8.89 5.75
C THR A 124 2.59 9.95 6.50
N PHE A 125 3.91 9.99 6.32
CA PHE A 125 4.75 11.04 6.92
C PHE A 125 4.44 12.42 6.32
N ALA A 126 4.24 12.51 5.01
CA ALA A 126 3.83 13.75 4.36
C ALA A 126 2.47 14.24 4.88
N TRP A 127 1.52 13.33 5.09
CA TRP A 127 0.23 13.63 5.69
C TRP A 127 0.39 14.14 7.13
N ARG A 128 1.14 13.45 8.00
CA ARG A 128 1.43 13.92 9.36
C ARG A 128 2.11 15.29 9.39
N ALA A 129 3.09 15.50 8.51
CA ALA A 129 3.81 16.76 8.41
C ALA A 129 2.90 17.91 7.93
N TYR A 130 1.98 17.61 7.01
CA TYR A 130 0.97 18.57 6.57
C TYR A 130 0.04 18.95 7.73
N GLU A 131 -0.53 17.97 8.44
CA GLU A 131 -1.41 18.24 9.58
C GLU A 131 -0.70 19.05 10.68
N ALA A 132 0.56 18.72 10.95
CA ALA A 132 1.39 19.47 11.92
C ALA A 132 1.66 20.91 11.47
N ARG A 133 1.81 21.16 10.17
CA ARG A 133 2.08 22.51 9.62
C ARG A 133 0.81 23.36 9.54
N TRP A 134 -0.35 22.75 9.29
CA TRP A 134 -1.61 23.44 9.02
C TRP A 134 -2.59 23.47 10.20
N GLY A 135 -2.19 22.88 11.34
CA GLY A 135 -2.78 23.17 12.64
C GLY A 135 -4.14 22.51 12.85
N LEU A 136 -4.14 21.20 13.07
CA LEU A 136 -5.16 20.59 13.92
C LEU A 136 -4.64 20.53 15.35
N ASP A 137 -4.81 21.63 16.07
CA ASP A 137 -4.94 21.61 17.52
C ASP A 137 -6.33 21.03 17.89
N LEU A 138 -6.65 19.83 17.38
CA LEU A 138 -7.84 19.09 17.79
C LEU A 138 -7.72 18.68 19.26
N ALA A 139 -6.49 18.40 19.70
CA ALA A 139 -6.17 18.11 21.09
C ALA A 139 -6.44 19.32 22.01
N GLY A 140 -6.15 20.55 21.57
CA GLY A 140 -6.44 21.77 22.32
C GLY A 140 -7.91 22.24 22.30
N ARG A 141 -8.80 21.63 21.50
CA ARG A 141 -10.17 22.12 21.26
C ARG A 141 -11.31 21.24 21.78
N LEU A 142 -10.98 20.12 22.42
CA LEU A 142 -11.90 19.38 23.29
C LEU A 142 -11.50 19.63 24.74
N PRO A 143 -12.01 20.68 25.41
CA PRO A 143 -11.90 20.76 26.85
C PRO A 143 -12.71 19.61 27.47
N GLY A 144 -12.05 18.50 27.82
CA GLY A 144 -12.68 17.40 28.58
C GLY A 144 -12.44 15.97 28.10
N LEU A 145 -11.34 15.65 27.42
CA LEU A 145 -10.81 14.27 27.35
C LEU A 145 -9.43 14.22 28.02
#